data_AF-A0A8T5UU72-F1
#
_entry.id   AF-A0A8T5UU72-F1
#
_cell.length_a   1.000
_cell.length_b   1.000
_cell.length_c   1.000
_cell.angle_alpha   90.00
_cell.angle_beta   90.00
_cell.angle_gamma   90.00
#
_symmetry.space_group_name_H-M   'P 1'
#
loop_
_entity.id
_entity.type
_entity.pdbx_description
1 polymer ?
#
loop_
_entity_poly.entity_id
_entity_poly.type
_entity_poly.pdbx_seq_one_letter_code
_entity_poly.pdbx_strand_id
1 'polypeptide(L)' 'MIRKNKIIIFGLIAVIITAGTIGSLLFIIVIQNATPSARYGSAMVYDPILQKAIFFGGGYQ' A
#
# COMPACT_ATOMS: atom_id res chain seq x y z
N MET A 1 32.17 12.25 30.45
CA MET A 1 31.43 12.87 29.33
C MET A 1 31.10 11.90 28.18
N ILE A 2 31.92 10.87 27.89
CA ILE A 2 31.79 9.99 26.70
C ILE A 2 30.62 8.99 26.74
N ARG A 3 30.24 8.47 27.92
CA ARG A 3 29.13 7.49 28.05
C ARG A 3 27.75 8.06 27.71
N LYS A 4 27.49 9.31 28.09
CA LYS A 4 26.20 9.99 27.86
C LYS A 4 25.95 10.23 26.37
N ASN A 5 27.00 10.59 25.62
CA ASN A 5 26.92 10.82 24.18
C ASN A 5 26.60 9.52 23.40
N LYS A 6 27.17 8.38 23.81
CA LYS A 6 26.88 7.07 23.18
C LYS A 6 25.42 6.65 23.34
N ILE A 7 24.81 6.93 24.48
CA ILE A 7 23.39 6.62 24.75
C ILE A 7 22.46 7.46 23.86
N ILE A 8 22.77 8.76 23.71
CA ILE A 8 21.98 9.67 22.87
C ILE A 8 22.04 9.25 21.39
N ILE A 9 23.23 8.90 20.90
CA ILE A 9 23.42 8.44 19.52
C ILE A 9 22.64 7.14 19.26
N PHE A 10 22.68 6.19 20.20
CA PHE A 10 21.91 4.95 20.09
C PHE A 10 20.40 5.19 20.02
N GLY A 11 19.88 6.10 20.86
CA GLY A 11 18.48 6.51 20.83
C GLY A 11 18.07 7.14 19.50
N LEU A 12 18.89 8.03 18.95
CA LEU A 12 18.64 8.66 17.64
C LEU A 12 18.59 7.64 16.50
N ILE A 13 19.52 6.68 16.48
CA ILE A 13 19.55 5.62 15.45
C ILE A 13 18.28 4.76 15.53
N ALA A 14 17.85 4.38 16.74
CA ALA A 14 16.63 3.59 16.92
C ALA A 14 15.36 4.33 16.43
N VAL A 15 15.27 5.65 16.66
CA VAL A 15 14.15 6.48 16.20
C VAL A 15 14.11 6.58 14.68
N ILE A 16 15.26 6.76 14.02
CA ILE A 16 15.34 6.86 12.56
C ILE A 16 14.88 5.55 11.88
N ILE A 17 15.32 4.39 12.40
CA ILE A 17 14.98 3.07 11.85
C ILE A 17 13.47 2.79 12.02
N THR A 18 12.89 3.13 13.17
CA THR A 18 11.47 2.89 13.46
C THR A 18 10.53 3.80 12.67
N ALA A 19 10.88 5.07 12.48
CA ALA A 19 10.11 5.98 11.63
C ALA A 19 10.08 5.55 10.16
N GLY A 20 11.21 5.08 9.62
CA GLY A 20 11.31 4.59 8.24
C GLY A 20 10.46 3.33 7.99
N THR A 21 10.49 2.38 8.92
CA THR A 21 9.74 1.12 8.81
C THR A 21 8.22 1.31 8.92
N ILE A 22 7.73 2.22 9.76
CA ILE A 22 6.31 2.57 9.84
C ILE A 22 5.83 3.16 8.51
N GLY A 23 6.60 4.07 7.90
CA GLY A 23 6.27 4.65 6.60
C GLY A 23 6.18 3.59 5.48
N SER A 24 7.10 2.62 5.46
CA SER A 24 7.08 1.52 4.49
C SER A 24 5.93 0.54 4.70
N LEU A 25 5.59 0.20 5.94
CA LEU A 25 4.43 -0.65 6.25
C LEU A 25 3.11 0.04 5.86
N LEU A 26 2.99 1.34 6.13
CA LEU A 26 1.82 2.12 5.73
C LEU A 26 1.71 2.25 4.21
N PHE A 27 2.81 2.41 3.48
CA PHE A 27 2.80 2.46 2.01
C PHE A 27 2.30 1.15 1.38
N ILE A 28 2.56 -0.01 2.01
CA ILE A 28 2.04 -1.30 1.54
C ILE A 28 0.54 -1.47 1.84
N ILE A 29 0.04 -0.81 2.89
CA ILE A 29 -1.37 -0.94 3.34
C ILE A 29 -2.29 0.08 2.65
N VAL A 30 -1.76 1.18 2.12
CA VAL A 30 -2.56 2.32 1.64
C VAL A 30 -2.73 2.24 0.12
N ILE A 31 -3.98 1.94 -0.27
CA ILE A 31 -4.61 1.78 -1.60
C ILE A 31 -4.09 0.67 -2.52
N GLN A 32 -4.50 -0.55 -2.19
CA GLN A 32 -4.89 -1.51 -3.21
C GLN A 32 -6.17 -1.02 -3.92
N ASN A 33 -6.04 -0.02 -4.80
CA ASN A 33 -6.94 0.08 -5.94
C ASN A 33 -6.56 -1.05 -6.91
N ALA A 34 -6.79 -2.29 -6.48
CA ALA A 34 -6.53 -3.49 -7.26
C ALA A 34 -7.54 -3.52 -8.41
N THR A 35 -7.21 -2.83 -9.49
CA THR A 35 -7.88 -3.07 -10.77
C THR A 35 -7.79 -4.56 -11.07
N PRO A 36 -8.86 -5.17 -11.59
CA PRO A 36 -8.82 -6.58 -11.97
C PRO A 36 -7.59 -6.86 -12.85
N SER A 37 -6.94 -8.00 -12.62
CA SER A 37 -5.91 -8.50 -13.53
C SER A 37 -6.47 -8.62 -14.96
N ALA A 38 -5.60 -8.42 -15.95
CA ALA A 38 -5.93 -8.64 -17.35
C ALA A 38 -6.51 -10.05 -17.53
N ARG A 39 -7.69 -10.13 -18.15
CA ARG A 39 -8.47 -11.36 -18.27
C ARG A 39 -9.30 -11.35 -19.55
N TYR A 40 -9.53 -12.54 -20.10
CA TYR A 40 -10.33 -12.74 -21.32
C TYR A 40 -11.78 -13.13 -20.97
N GLY A 41 -12.70 -12.82 -21.88
CA GLY A 41 -14.11 -13.23 -21.78
C GLY A 41 -14.87 -12.62 -20.59
N SER A 42 -14.48 -11.44 -20.14
CA SER A 42 -15.18 -10.71 -19.08
C SER A 42 -16.41 -9.94 -19.59
N ALA A 43 -17.34 -9.60 -18.70
CA ALA A 43 -18.52 -8.79 -18.99
C ALA A 43 -18.52 -7.48 -18.20
N MET A 44 -19.12 -6.43 -18.76
CA MET A 44 -19.16 -5.09 -18.17
C MET A 44 -20.52 -4.42 -18.37
N VAL A 45 -21.00 -3.69 -17.35
CA VAL A 45 -22.19 -2.85 -17.40
C VAL A 45 -21.87 -1.48 -16.80
N TYR A 46 -22.41 -0.42 -17.40
CA TYR A 46 -22.32 0.94 -16.84
C TYR A 46 -23.65 1.33 -16.18
N ASP A 47 -23.58 1.78 -14.94
CA ASP A 47 -24.69 2.37 -14.20
C ASP A 47 -24.62 3.91 -14.31
N PRO A 48 -25.55 4.55 -15.06
CA PRO A 48 -25.54 6.01 -15.23
C PRO A 48 -26.07 6.78 -14.00
N ILE A 49 -26.86 6.15 -13.12
CA ILE A 49 -27.38 6.78 -11.90
C ILE A 49 -26.25 6.91 -10.88
N LEU A 50 -25.47 5.84 -10.71
CA LEU A 50 -24.32 5.81 -9.81
C LEU A 50 -23.02 6.30 -10.47
N GLN A 51 -23.03 6.48 -11.79
CA GLN A 51 -21.86 6.81 -12.60
C GLN A 51 -20.70 5.82 -12.40
N LYS A 52 -21.02 4.52 -12.33
CA LYS A 52 -20.05 3.46 -12.04
C LYS A 52 -20.04 2.40 -13.13
N ALA A 53 -18.84 1.90 -13.41
CA ALA A 53 -18.66 0.68 -14.18
C ALA A 53 -18.63 -0.54 -13.25
N ILE A 54 -19.36 -1.58 -13.62
CA ILE A 54 -19.39 -2.87 -12.92
C ILE A 54 -18.88 -3.95 -13.86
N PHE A 55 -17.90 -4.73 -13.40
CA PHE A 55 -17.16 -5.69 -14.20
C PHE A 55 -17.23 -7.07 -13.54
N PHE A 56 -17.53 -8.11 -14.31
CA PHE A 56 -17.79 -9.46 -13.80
C PHE A 56 -17.01 -10.53 -14.57
N GLY A 57 -16.58 -11.56 -13.84
CA GLY A 57 -16.03 -12.79 -14.42
C GLY A 57 -14.68 -12.60 -15.14
N GLY A 58 -14.49 -13.39 -16.19
CA GLY A 58 -13.26 -13.50 -17.00
C GLY A 58 -12.17 -14.39 -16.38
N GLY A 59 -11.30 -14.95 -17.24
CA GLY A 59 -10.23 -15.87 -16.87
C GLY A 59 -8.89 -15.57 -17.55
N TYR A 60 -7.84 -16.25 -17.09
CA TYR A 60 -6.53 -16.24 -17.75
C TYR A 60 -6.55 -17.20 -18.95
N GLN A 61 -5.85 -16.85 -20.03
CA GLN A 61 -5.59 -17.77 -21.16
C GLN A 61 -4.37 -18.63 -20.86
#